data_AF-A0A0C2MT00-F1
#
_entry.id   AF-A0A0C2MT00-F1
#
_cell.length_a   1.000
_cell.length_b   1.000
_cell.length_c   1.000
_cell.angle_alpha   90.00
_cell.angle_beta   90.00
_cell.angle_gamma   90.00
#
_symmetry.space_group_name_H-M   'P 1'
#
loop_
_entity.id
_entity.type
_entity.pdbx_description
1 polymer ?
#
loop_
_entity_poly.entity_id
_entity_poly.type
_entity_poly.pdbx_seq_one_letter_code
_entity_poly.pdbx_strand_id
1 'polypeptide(L)'
;MGMPVNGLTEGTGLSSRTLSDWVKFIRQLLGDSVDFNDTMIGGKDIVAEIDETNHRVGGVWVVAGIERTPEKRYFAVEVDSRDAPTICPILCEYVRPGSIIYTNMWNAYKCP
;
A
#
# COMPACT_ATOMS: atom_id res chain seq x y z
N MET A 1 5.10 4.08 -10.69
CA MET A 1 6.57 4.15 -10.74
C MET A 1 6.97 5.57 -10.30
N GLY A 2 7.78 5.72 -9.26
CA GLY A 2 8.19 7.05 -8.77
C GLY A 2 9.17 7.73 -9.73
N MET A 3 9.23 9.06 -9.70
CA MET A 3 10.17 9.83 -10.53
C MET A 3 11.61 9.55 -10.07
N PRO A 4 12.54 9.18 -10.97
CA PRO A 4 13.94 8.98 -10.61
C PRO A 4 14.59 10.30 -10.16
N VAL A 5 15.61 10.21 -9.29
CA VAL A 5 16.32 11.38 -8.73
C VAL A 5 16.86 12.32 -9.83
N ASN A 6 17.22 11.77 -10.99
CA ASN A 6 17.65 12.56 -12.15
C ASN A 6 16.53 13.48 -12.67
N GLY A 7 15.29 12.99 -12.75
CA GLY A 7 14.15 13.82 -13.15
C GLY A 7 13.84 14.92 -12.12
N LEU A 8 14.04 14.63 -10.83
CA LEU A 8 13.92 15.63 -9.76
C LEU A 8 15.05 16.68 -9.81
N THR A 9 16.25 16.28 -10.24
CA THR A 9 17.41 17.18 -10.40
C THR A 9 17.11 18.21 -11.49
N GLU A 10 16.60 17.76 -12.64
CA GLU A 10 16.18 18.63 -13.74
C GLU A 10 15.03 19.57 -13.34
N GLY A 11 14.03 19.08 -12.61
CA GLY A 11 12.86 19.87 -12.22
C GLY A 11 13.11 20.89 -11.09
N THR A 12 14.15 20.72 -10.28
CA THR A 12 14.41 21.57 -9.10
C THR A 12 15.71 22.35 -9.15
N GLY A 13 16.66 21.94 -10.00
CA GLY A 13 18.02 22.49 -10.03
C GLY A 13 18.89 22.12 -8.83
N LEU A 14 18.40 21.24 -7.94
CA LEU A 14 19.12 20.81 -6.74
C LEU A 14 20.06 19.63 -7.03
N SER A 15 21.14 19.53 -6.25
CA SER A 15 22.06 18.40 -6.39
C SER A 15 21.38 17.07 -6.04
N SER A 16 21.83 15.98 -6.68
CA SER A 16 21.35 14.62 -6.39
C SER A 16 21.52 14.23 -4.91
N ARG A 17 22.57 14.74 -4.25
CA ARG A 17 22.80 14.55 -2.80
C ARG A 17 21.68 15.22 -1.99
N THR A 18 21.44 16.51 -2.22
CA THR A 18 20.37 17.27 -1.55
C THR A 18 19.02 16.61 -1.74
N LEU A 19 18.69 16.18 -2.97
CA LEU A 19 17.45 15.49 -3.27
C LEU A 19 17.35 14.14 -2.56
N SER A 20 18.44 13.37 -2.50
CA SER A 20 18.45 12.09 -1.78
C SER A 20 18.16 12.28 -0.29
N ASP A 21 18.72 13.32 0.32
CA ASP A 21 18.50 13.61 1.75
C ASP A 21 17.06 14.05 2.01
N TRP A 22 16.51 14.94 1.19
CA TRP A 22 15.11 15.34 1.28
C TRP A 22 14.14 14.18 1.05
N VAL A 23 14.40 13.34 0.05
CA VAL A 23 13.56 12.17 -0.24
C VAL A 23 13.60 11.18 0.93
N LYS A 24 14.76 10.97 1.57
CA LYS A 24 14.86 10.15 2.78
C LYS A 24 14.06 10.76 3.93
N PHE A 25 14.22 12.06 4.17
CA PHE A 25 13.51 12.78 5.22
C PHE A 25 11.98 12.69 5.03
N ILE A 26 11.49 12.93 3.82
CA ILE A 26 10.06 12.83 3.51
C ILE A 26 9.55 11.40 3.70
N ARG A 27 10.30 10.38 3.27
CA ARG A 27 9.91 8.98 3.50
C ARG A 27 9.81 8.65 4.98
N GLN A 28 10.74 9.13 5.80
CA GLN A 28 10.70 8.94 7.24
C GLN A 28 9.50 9.64 7.86
N LEU A 29 9.27 10.91 7.51
CA LEU A 29 8.10 11.67 7.97
C LEU A 29 6.78 10.99 7.60
N LEU A 30 6.67 10.47 6.37
CA LEU A 30 5.50 9.70 5.94
C LEU A 30 5.32 8.44 6.77
N GLY A 31 6.40 7.68 6.99
CA GLY A 31 6.37 6.48 7.85
C GLY A 31 5.92 6.79 9.27
N ASP A 32 6.41 7.88 9.86
CA ASP A 32 6.04 8.31 11.21
C ASP A 32 4.58 8.81 11.30
N SER A 33 3.99 9.23 10.18
CA SER A 33 2.61 9.70 10.09
C SER A 33 1.58 8.58 9.87
N VAL A 34 2.03 7.36 9.61
CA VAL A 34 1.15 6.20 9.40
C VAL A 34 0.50 5.82 10.74
N ASP A 35 -0.83 5.81 10.76
CA ASP A 35 -1.61 5.34 11.90
C ASP A 35 -2.13 3.93 11.60
N PHE A 36 -1.86 3.00 12.51
CA PHE A 36 -2.31 1.61 12.44
C PHE A 36 -3.51 1.32 13.35
N ASN A 37 -4.20 2.36 13.83
CA ASN A 37 -5.49 2.23 14.51
C ASN A 37 -6.64 2.10 13.50
N ASP A 38 -7.66 1.30 13.82
CA ASP A 38 -8.83 1.03 12.96
C ASP A 38 -8.48 0.68 11.50
N THR A 39 -7.58 -0.29 11.33
CA THR A 39 -7.11 -0.78 10.02
C THR A 39 -8.14 -1.61 9.26
N MET A 40 -9.31 -1.87 9.86
CA MET A 40 -10.38 -2.61 9.19
C MET A 40 -11.20 -1.68 8.28
N ILE A 41 -11.11 -1.96 6.98
CA ILE A 41 -11.68 -1.12 5.92
C ILE A 41 -12.95 -1.71 5.32
N GLY A 42 -13.69 -0.88 4.59
CA GLY A 42 -14.86 -1.33 3.84
C GLY A 42 -16.11 -1.47 4.70
N GLY A 43 -17.05 -2.24 4.18
CA GLY A 43 -18.40 -2.43 4.71
C GLY A 43 -19.43 -2.34 3.57
N LYS A 44 -20.69 -2.50 3.93
CA LYS A 44 -21.80 -2.42 2.97
C LYS A 44 -21.71 -1.13 2.15
N ASP A 45 -21.79 -1.27 0.82
CA ASP A 45 -21.74 -0.18 -0.17
C ASP A 45 -20.41 0.61 -0.20
N ILE A 46 -19.37 0.15 0.52
CA ILE A 46 -18.04 0.75 0.51
C ILE A 46 -17.12 -0.05 -0.41
N VAL A 47 -16.41 0.67 -1.29
CA VAL A 47 -15.39 0.08 -2.15
C VAL A 47 -14.06 0.01 -1.39
N ALA A 48 -13.48 -1.19 -1.31
CA ALA A 48 -12.12 -1.41 -0.85
C ALA A 48 -11.24 -1.75 -2.06
N GLU A 49 -10.25 -0.91 -2.33
CA GLU A 49 -9.19 -1.23 -3.29
C GLU A 49 -8.11 -2.03 -2.59
N ILE A 50 -7.65 -3.11 -3.24
CA ILE A 50 -6.65 -4.01 -2.68
C ILE A 50 -5.56 -4.22 -3.71
N ASP A 51 -4.31 -4.09 -3.29
CA ASP A 51 -3.14 -4.27 -4.14
C ASP A 51 -1.98 -4.89 -3.34
N GLU A 52 -1.07 -5.51 -4.08
CA GLU A 52 0.15 -6.11 -3.56
C GLU A 52 1.37 -5.52 -4.25
N THR A 53 2.49 -5.43 -3.54
CA THR A 53 3.69 -4.86 -4.15
C THR A 53 4.17 -5.72 -5.32
N ASN A 54 4.50 -5.07 -6.43
CA ASN A 54 5.07 -5.73 -7.61
C ASN A 54 6.55 -6.14 -7.44
N HIS A 55 7.21 -5.67 -6.37
CA HIS A 55 8.57 -6.03 -6.01
C HIS A 55 8.72 -6.02 -4.49
N ARG A 56 9.79 -6.66 -4.02
CA ARG A 56 10.15 -6.64 -2.60
C ARG A 56 10.68 -5.26 -2.19
N VAL A 57 10.11 -4.70 -1.14
CA VAL A 57 10.56 -3.44 -0.53
C VAL A 57 11.28 -3.82 0.76
N GLY A 58 12.57 -3.53 0.89
CA GLY A 58 13.34 -3.94 2.08
C GLY A 58 13.43 -5.46 2.29
N GLY A 59 13.13 -6.26 1.26
CA GLY A 59 13.15 -7.73 1.34
C GLY A 59 11.79 -8.40 1.57
N VAL A 60 10.75 -7.62 1.89
CA VAL A 60 9.39 -8.11 2.15
C VAL A 60 8.44 -7.79 1.00
N TRP A 61 7.35 -8.56 0.87
CA TRP A 61 6.18 -8.14 0.10
C TRP A 61 5.23 -7.37 1.00
N VAL A 62 4.41 -6.51 0.43
CA VAL A 62 3.34 -5.83 1.18
C VAL A 62 2.03 -6.05 0.47
N VAL A 63 1.00 -6.41 1.24
CA VAL A 63 -0.40 -6.39 0.80
C VAL A 63 -1.07 -5.23 1.50
N ALA A 64 -1.72 -4.36 0.74
CA ALA A 64 -2.36 -3.17 1.27
C ALA A 64 -3.76 -3.01 0.69
N GLY A 65 -4.61 -2.31 1.44
CA GLY A 65 -5.91 -1.92 0.96
C GLY A 65 -6.31 -0.55 1.47
N ILE A 66 -7.15 0.14 0.71
CA ILE A 66 -7.69 1.45 1.05
C ILE A 66 -9.16 1.54 0.66
N GLU A 67 -9.98 2.15 1.51
CA GLU A 67 -11.37 2.40 1.16
C GLU A 67 -11.56 3.68 0.34
N ARG A 68 -12.53 3.66 -0.58
CA ARG A 68 -12.93 4.83 -1.37
C ARG A 68 -13.90 5.72 -0.59
N THR A 69 -13.48 6.18 0.58
CA THR A 69 -14.21 7.14 1.43
C THR A 69 -13.40 8.43 1.62
N PRO A 70 -13.98 9.49 2.18
CA PRO A 70 -13.23 10.66 2.62
C PRO A 70 -12.22 10.37 3.74
N GLU A 71 -12.51 9.40 4.61
CA GLU A 71 -11.67 9.02 5.74
C GLU A 71 -10.40 8.28 5.30
N LYS A 72 -10.42 7.66 4.11
CA LYS A 72 -9.26 7.00 3.49
C LYS A 72 -8.60 5.98 4.41
N ARG A 73 -9.39 5.25 5.20
CA ARG A 73 -8.86 4.18 6.07
C ARG A 73 -8.15 3.13 5.22
N TYR A 74 -7.07 2.58 5.75
CA TYR A 74 -6.21 1.67 5.01
C TYR A 74 -5.57 0.65 5.95
N PHE A 75 -5.07 -0.42 5.34
CA PHE A 75 -4.14 -1.34 5.98
C PHE A 75 -2.93 -1.57 5.06
N ALA A 76 -1.80 -1.93 5.65
CA ALA A 76 -0.62 -2.40 4.94
C ALA A 76 0.06 -3.47 5.80
N VAL A 77 0.23 -4.67 5.25
CA VAL A 77 0.74 -5.84 5.96
C VAL A 77 1.94 -6.39 5.22
N GLU A 78 3.06 -6.52 5.93
CA GLU A 78 4.24 -7.21 5.41
C GLU A 78 4.00 -8.72 5.37
N VAL A 79 4.37 -9.35 4.25
CA VAL A 79 4.19 -10.78 4.03
C VAL A 79 5.40 -11.41 3.35
N ASP A 80 5.66 -12.68 3.67
CA ASP A 80 6.75 -13.45 3.06
C ASP A 80 6.45 -13.86 1.62
N SER A 81 5.16 -14.02 1.30
CA SER A 81 4.67 -14.43 -0.01
C SER A 81 3.33 -13.77 -0.34
N ARG A 82 3.01 -13.64 -1.62
CA ARG A 82 1.76 -13.04 -2.14
C ARG A 82 0.87 -14.07 -2.83
N ASP A 83 0.82 -15.27 -2.26
CA ASP A 83 -0.01 -16.36 -2.73
C ASP A 83 -1.40 -16.36 -2.05
N ALA A 84 -2.32 -17.20 -2.52
CA ALA A 84 -3.68 -17.24 -1.98
C ALA A 84 -3.72 -17.63 -0.49
N PRO A 85 -2.96 -18.63 -0.02
CA PRO A 85 -2.89 -18.96 1.41
C PRO A 85 -2.49 -17.78 2.30
N THR A 86 -1.67 -16.86 1.80
CA THR A 86 -1.25 -15.67 2.56
C THR A 86 -2.28 -14.54 2.45
N ILE A 87 -2.81 -14.28 1.26
CA ILE A 87 -3.69 -13.13 1.00
C ILE A 87 -5.10 -13.35 1.57
N CYS A 88 -5.67 -14.55 1.46
CA CYS A 88 -7.06 -14.78 1.88
C CYS A 88 -7.30 -14.48 3.38
N PRO A 89 -6.45 -14.93 4.33
CA PRO A 89 -6.60 -14.57 5.73
C PRO A 89 -6.53 -13.06 5.98
N ILE A 90 -5.63 -12.35 5.28
CA ILE A 90 -5.50 -10.89 5.37
C ILE A 90 -6.80 -10.22 4.92
N LEU A 91 -7.42 -10.68 3.83
CA LEU A 91 -8.69 -10.11 3.39
C LEU A 91 -9.80 -10.35 4.42
N CYS A 92 -9.85 -11.53 5.03
CA CYS A 92 -10.82 -11.85 6.07
C CYS A 92 -10.62 -11.01 7.35
N GLU A 93 -9.40 -10.66 7.68
CA GLU A 93 -9.05 -9.88 8.88
C GLU A 93 -9.28 -8.38 8.68
N TYR A 94 -8.88 -7.84 7.52
CA TYR A 94 -8.83 -6.39 7.31
C TYR A 94 -9.97 -5.83 6.45
N VAL A 95 -10.79 -6.66 5.80
CA VAL A 95 -11.91 -6.20 4.96
C VAL A 95 -13.24 -6.63 5.55
N ARG A 96 -14.12 -5.66 5.83
CA ARG A 96 -15.45 -5.95 6.39
C ARG A 96 -16.32 -6.74 5.40
N PRO A 97 -17.14 -7.68 5.89
CA PRO A 97 -18.15 -8.35 5.06
C PRO A 97 -19.09 -7.35 4.37
N GLY A 98 -19.48 -7.66 3.14
CA GLY A 98 -20.36 -6.80 2.32
C GLY A 98 -19.65 -5.67 1.58
N SER A 99 -18.33 -5.57 1.68
CA SER A 99 -17.51 -4.64 0.88
C SER A 99 -17.56 -4.95 -0.61
N ILE A 100 -17.40 -3.92 -1.44
CA ILE A 100 -17.16 -4.05 -2.88
C ILE A 100 -15.64 -4.07 -3.08
N ILE A 101 -15.09 -5.20 -3.49
CA ILE A 101 -13.63 -5.38 -3.62
C ILE A 101 -13.17 -5.05 -5.05
N TYR A 102 -12.25 -4.10 -5.18
CA TYR A 102 -11.56 -3.78 -6.43
C TYR A 102 -10.11 -4.24 -6.33
N THR A 103 -9.68 -5.14 -7.21
CA THR A 103 -8.30 -5.64 -7.26
C THR A 103 -7.76 -5.59 -8.70
N ASN A 104 -6.44 -5.70 -8.83
CA ASN A 104 -5.74 -5.88 -10.10
C ASN A 104 -5.93 -7.29 -10.72
N MET A 105 -6.83 -8.12 -10.16
CA MET A 105 -7.07 -9.53 -10.53
C MET A 105 -5.84 -10.45 -10.39
N TRP A 106 -4.92 -10.16 -9.47
CA TRP A 106 -3.86 -11.09 -9.08
C TRP A 106 -4.45 -12.46 -8.71
N ASN A 107 -3.80 -13.54 -9.17
CA ASN A 107 -4.38 -14.87 -9.09
C ASN A 107 -4.63 -15.35 -7.65
N ALA A 108 -3.89 -14.80 -6.68
CA ALA A 108 -4.08 -15.11 -5.27
C ALA A 108 -5.41 -14.60 -4.69
N TYR A 109 -6.06 -13.61 -5.32
CA TYR A 109 -7.36 -13.11 -4.88
C TYR A 109 -8.52 -14.04 -5.24
N LYS A 110 -8.27 -15.10 -6.01
CA LYS A 110 -9.22 -16.21 -6.19
C LYS A 110 -9.18 -17.08 -4.95
N CYS A 111 -9.65 -16.53 -3.83
CA CYS A 111 -9.93 -17.31 -2.64
C CYS A 111 -11.02 -18.32 -2.99
N PRO A 112 -10.88 -19.60 -2.59
CA PRO A 112 -11.95 -20.58 -2.72
C PRO A 112 -13.17 -20.24 -1.87
#